data_AF-A0A1V1PM38-F1
#
_entry.id   AF-A0A1V1PM38-F1
#
_cell.length_a   1.000
_cell.length_b   1.000
_cell.length_c   1.000
_cell.angle_alpha   90.00
_cell.angle_beta   90.00
_cell.angle_gamma   90.00
#
_symmetry.space_group_name_H-M   'P 1'
#
loop_
_entity.id
_entity.type
_entity.pdbx_description
1 polymer ?
#
loop_
_entity_poly.entity_id
_entity_poly.type
_entity_poly.pdbx_seq_one_letter_code
_entity_poly.pdbx_strand_id
1 'polypeptide(L)'
;MSFVYVLGSVLGRDRRTYVGWSVDIEQRLVRHNSGLGARSTRGRAWVLLYAERHATRSEAMRREIELKRNRRFRAQLAKNLDPSENVVAVSGAPV
;
A
#
# COMPACT_ATOMS: atom_id res chain seq x y z
N MET A 1 -5.84 -16.38 6.96
CA MET A 1 -4.81 -15.70 6.15
C MET A 1 -4.98 -14.20 6.29
N SER A 2 -3.89 -13.45 6.30
CA SER A 2 -3.88 -11.99 6.42
C SER A 2 -2.93 -11.38 5.40
N PHE A 3 -3.17 -10.14 5.04
CA PHE A 3 -2.36 -9.40 4.09
C PHE A 3 -1.64 -8.24 4.76
N VAL A 4 -0.41 -7.99 4.34
CA VAL A 4 0.29 -6.73 4.58
C VAL A 4 0.26 -5.93 3.29
N TYR A 5 -0.02 -4.63 3.38
CA TYR A 5 -0.20 -3.77 2.21
C TYR A 5 0.50 -2.42 2.37
N VAL A 6 0.80 -1.82 1.22
CA VAL A 6 1.26 -0.44 1.11
C VAL A 6 0.28 0.34 0.25
N LEU A 7 -0.25 1.43 0.79
CA LEU A 7 -1.07 2.38 0.04
C LEU A 7 -0.25 3.61 -0.34
N GLY A 8 -0.55 4.19 -1.50
CA GLY A 8 -0.01 5.46 -1.96
C GLY A 8 -1.09 6.54 -1.99
N SER A 9 -0.77 7.74 -1.50
CA SER A 9 -1.64 8.91 -1.62
C SER A 9 -1.52 9.49 -3.03
N VAL A 10 -2.61 9.52 -3.79
CA VAL A 10 -2.67 10.21 -5.11
C VAL A 10 -3.01 11.69 -4.98
N LEU A 11 -3.40 12.13 -3.78
CA LEU A 11 -3.69 13.54 -3.49
C LEU A 11 -2.47 14.24 -2.87
N GLY A 12 -2.16 15.43 -3.39
CA GLY A 12 -1.09 16.31 -2.91
C GLY A 12 0.24 16.11 -3.65
N ARG A 13 1.19 17.03 -3.41
CA ARG A 13 2.53 16.97 -4.01
C ARG A 13 3.47 15.99 -3.29
N ASP A 14 3.16 15.65 -2.04
CA ASP A 14 3.93 14.71 -1.23
C ASP A 14 3.61 13.26 -1.64
N ARG A 15 4.64 12.50 -2.03
CA ARG A 15 4.56 11.05 -2.25
C ARG A 15 4.42 10.30 -0.92
N ARG A 16 3.24 10.35 -0.30
CA ARG A 16 2.97 9.71 0.99
C ARG A 16 2.55 8.25 0.83
N THR A 17 3.14 7.41 1.66
CA THR A 17 2.78 5.99 1.76
C THR A 17 2.18 5.66 3.12
N TYR A 18 1.24 4.72 3.17
CA TYR A 18 0.75 4.11 4.40
C TYR A 18 1.02 2.60 4.37
N VAL A 19 1.42 2.03 5.50
CA VAL A 19 1.62 0.58 5.64
C VAL A 19 0.66 0.08 6.70
N GLY A 20 -0.05 -1.00 6.39
CA GLY A 20 -0.94 -1.67 7.32
C GLY A 20 -1.07 -3.15 6.99
N TRP A 21 -1.86 -3.85 7.80
CA TRP A 21 -2.28 -5.21 7.51
C TRP A 21 -3.80 -5.32 7.67
N SER A 22 -4.42 -6.29 6.99
CA SER A 22 -5.85 -6.60 7.07
C SER A 22 -6.11 -8.02 6.59
N VAL A 23 -7.24 -8.60 6.99
CA VAL A 23 -7.74 -9.84 6.35
C VAL A 23 -8.53 -9.53 5.07
N ASP A 24 -8.96 -8.28 4.91
CA ASP A 24 -9.68 -7.76 3.75
C ASP A 24 -9.11 -6.39 3.38
N ILE A 25 -8.37 -6.32 2.27
CA ILE A 25 -7.70 -5.08 1.82
C ILE A 25 -8.72 -4.14 1.19
N GLU A 26 -9.72 -4.64 0.47
CA GLU A 26 -10.68 -3.83 -0.26
C GLU A 26 -11.57 -3.03 0.69
N GLN A 27 -12.18 -3.70 1.67
CA GLN A 27 -12.95 -3.02 2.72
C GLN A 27 -12.08 -2.01 3.48
N ARG A 28 -10.80 -2.35 3.70
CA ARG A 28 -9.87 -1.46 4.41
C ARG A 28 -9.55 -0.21 3.58
N LEU A 29 -9.34 -0.36 2.27
CA LEU A 29 -9.10 0.73 1.33
C LEU A 29 -10.31 1.67 1.26
N VAL A 30 -11.52 1.12 1.17
CA VAL A 30 -12.77 1.91 1.19
C VAL A 30 -12.85 2.76 2.46
N ARG A 31 -12.57 2.17 3.64
CA ARG A 31 -12.58 2.92 4.91
C ARG A 31 -11.52 4.02 4.97
N HIS A 32 -10.33 3.79 4.41
CA HIS A 32 -9.30 4.82 4.31
C HIS A 32 -9.76 5.99 3.44
N ASN A 33 -10.33 5.69 2.26
CA ASN A 33 -10.83 6.70 1.33
C ASN A 33 -12.11 7.41 1.80
N SER A 34 -12.88 6.80 2.71
CA SER A 34 -14.04 7.43 3.35
C SER A 34 -13.68 8.26 4.60
N GLY A 35 -12.40 8.37 4.96
CA GLY A 35 -11.95 9.09 6.16
C GLY A 35 -12.20 8.36 7.49
N LEU A 36 -12.75 7.14 7.44
CA LEU A 36 -13.03 6.29 8.61
C LEU A 36 -11.87 5.33 8.96
N GLY A 37 -10.78 5.40 8.20
CA GLY A 37 -9.56 4.62 8.44
C GLY A 37 -8.69 5.18 9.57
N ALA A 38 -7.39 4.88 9.49
CA ALA A 38 -6.41 5.39 10.46
C ALA A 38 -6.36 6.93 10.45
N ARG A 39 -6.08 7.53 11.61
CA ARG A 39 -6.00 9.00 11.75
C ARG A 39 -5.07 9.64 10.71
N SER A 40 -3.93 9.02 10.42
CA SER A 40 -2.94 9.49 9.43
C SER A 40 -3.40 9.41 7.98
N THR A 41 -4.52 8.73 7.71
CA THR A 41 -5.05 8.52 6.36
C THR A 41 -6.19 9.44 5.97
N ARG A 42 -6.71 10.24 6.90
CA ARG A 42 -7.85 11.15 6.66
C ARG A 42 -7.50 12.28 5.70
N GLY A 43 -8.48 12.71 4.91
CA GLY A 43 -8.36 13.84 3.98
C GLY A 43 -7.46 13.56 2.78
N ARG A 44 -7.28 12.28 2.42
CA ARG A 44 -6.43 11.85 1.30
C ARG A 44 -7.13 10.77 0.50
N ALA A 45 -6.79 10.69 -0.78
CA ALA A 45 -7.17 9.60 -1.67
C ALA A 45 -6.02 8.60 -1.76
N TRP A 46 -6.31 7.34 -1.50
CA TRP A 46 -5.38 6.22 -1.41
C TRP A 46 -5.65 5.21 -2.51
N VAL A 47 -4.57 4.70 -3.09
CA VAL A 47 -4.58 3.55 -4.01
C VAL A 47 -3.66 2.46 -3.47
N LEU A 48 -3.96 1.20 -3.80
CA LEU A 48 -3.11 0.07 -3.44
C LEU A 48 -1.87 0.04 -4.34
N LEU A 49 -0.68 0.03 -3.74
CA LEU A 49 0.59 -0.09 -4.46
C LEU A 49 1.22 -1.47 -4.35
N TYR A 50 0.94 -2.15 -3.23
CA TYR A 50 1.55 -3.44 -2.93
C TYR A 50 0.70 -4.20 -1.91
N ALA A 51 0.62 -5.52 -2.07
CA ALA A 51 0.06 -6.44 -1.09
C ALA A 51 0.79 -7.78 -1.12
N GLU A 52 0.96 -8.40 0.05
CA GLU A 52 1.49 -9.76 0.17
C GLU A 52 0.71 -10.53 1.25
N ARG A 53 0.56 -11.84 1.05
CA ARG A 53 -0.23 -12.72 1.91
C ARG A 53 0.66 -13.45 2.91
N HIS A 54 0.17 -13.55 4.15
CA HIS A 54 0.79 -14.27 5.27
C HIS A 54 -0.20 -15.26 5.88
N ALA A 55 0.32 -16.37 6.39
CA ALA A 55 -0.51 -17.41 6.98
C ALA A 55 -1.14 -16.93 8.29
N THR A 56 -0.35 -16.24 9.11
CA THR A 56 -0.74 -15.79 10.44
C THR A 56 -0.71 -14.26 10.59
N ARG A 57 -1.51 -13.77 11.55
CA ARG A 57 -1.48 -12.36 11.98
C ARG A 57 -0.08 -11.94 12.48
N SER A 58 0.60 -12.82 13.20
CA SER A 58 1.92 -12.52 13.78
C SER A 58 2.97 -12.28 12.71
N GLU A 59 2.98 -13.07 11.64
CA GLU A 59 3.86 -12.86 10.48
C GLU A 59 3.54 -11.54 9.79
N ALA A 60 2.24 -11.28 9.53
CA ALA A 60 1.81 -10.02 8.93
C ALA A 60 2.23 -8.80 9.77
N MET A 61 2.12 -8.86 11.09
CA MET A 61 2.53 -7.76 11.98
C MET A 61 4.05 -7.55 12.00
N ARG A 62 4.86 -8.62 12.02
CA ARG A 62 6.33 -8.49 11.89
C ARG A 62 6.69 -7.82 10.57
N ARG A 63 6.07 -8.29 9.49
CA ARG A 63 6.32 -7.77 8.15
C ARG A 63 5.85 -6.33 7.97
N GLU A 64 4.74 -5.94 8.58
CA GLU A 64 4.28 -4.54 8.64
C GLU A 64 5.36 -3.63 9.25
N ILE A 65 6.01 -4.06 10.33
CA ILE A 65 7.10 -3.30 10.98
C ILE A 65 8.32 -3.17 10.06
N GLU A 66 8.71 -4.26 9.39
CA GLU A 66 9.79 -4.24 8.40
C GLU A 66 9.51 -3.25 7.27
N LEU A 67 8.31 -3.30 6.67
CA LEU A 67 7.91 -2.39 5.60
C LEU A 67 7.83 -0.94 6.06
N LYS A 68 7.34 -0.67 7.29
CA LYS A 68 7.38 0.67 7.90
C LYS A 68 8.81 1.20 8.00
N ARG A 69 9.79 0.35 8.31
CA ARG A 69 11.21 0.75 8.41
C ARG A 69 11.89 0.83 7.04
N ASN A 70 11.44 0.05 6.06
CA ASN A 70 12.02 0.01 4.72
C ASN A 70 11.61 1.23 3.85
N ARG A 71 12.24 2.38 4.12
CA ARG A 71 11.98 3.64 3.39
C ARG A 71 12.31 3.54 1.90
N ARG A 72 13.36 2.82 1.54
CA ARG A 72 13.81 2.65 0.15
C ARG A 72 12.74 1.93 -0.69
N PHE A 73 12.23 0.81 -0.19
CA PHE A 73 11.17 0.05 -0.86
C PHE A 73 9.89 0.87 -1.00
N ARG A 74 9.47 1.57 0.06
CA ARG A 74 8.29 2.44 0.00
C ARG A 74 8.44 3.60 -0.99
N ALA A 75 9.63 4.19 -1.07
CA ALA A 75 9.92 5.23 -2.05
C ALA A 75 9.88 4.70 -3.49
N GLN A 76 10.36 3.47 -3.73
CA GLN A 76 10.26 2.81 -5.03
C GLN A 76 8.81 2.58 -5.43
N LEU A 77 7.97 2.03 -4.53
CA LEU A 77 6.55 1.84 -4.80
C LEU A 77 5.83 3.15 -5.11
N ALA A 78 6.18 4.24 -4.41
CA ALA A 78 5.57 5.54 -4.62
C ALA A 78 5.90 6.17 -5.99
N LYS A 79 6.91 5.67 -6.71
CA LYS A 79 7.17 6.08 -8.11
C LYS A 79 6.06 5.63 -9.05
N ASN A 80 5.40 4.52 -8.75
CA ASN A 80 4.29 4.00 -9.54
C ASN A 80 3.03 4.90 -9.47
N LEU A 81 3.05 5.94 -8.63
CA LEU A 81 2.01 6.97 -8.60
C LEU A 81 2.23 8.03 -9.69
N ASP A 82 3.42 8.09 -10.29
CA ASP A 82 3.77 9.05 -11.33
C ASP A 82 3.48 8.44 -12.71
N PRO A 83 2.53 9.00 -13.48
CA PRO A 83 2.21 8.50 -14.81
C PRO A 83 3.42 8.47 -15.74
N SER A 84 4.41 9.35 -15.52
CA SER A 84 5.63 9.43 -16.34
C SER A 84 6.63 8.30 -16.07
N GLU A 85 6.56 7.64 -14.90
CA GLU A 85 7.46 6.52 -14.53
C GLU A 85 6.78 5.13 -14.66
N ASN A 86 5.49 5.07 -15.03
CA ASN A 86 4.71 3.83 -15.17
C ASN A 86 4.89 3.09 -16.52
N VAL A 87 5.90 3.44 -17.32
CA VAL A 87 6.11 2.89 -18.68
C VAL A 87 6.69 1.47 -18.68
N VAL A 88 7.04 0.88 -17.53
CA VAL A 88 7.73 -0.42 -17.48
C VAL A 88 7.07 -1.38 -16.49
N ALA A 89 5.95 -2.02 -16.87
CA ALA A 89 5.55 -3.35 -16.37
C ALA A 89 4.21 -3.85 -16.96
N VAL A 90 4.13 -4.08 -18.27
CA VAL A 90 3.19 -5.07 -18.82
C VAL A 90 3.89 -5.85 -19.93
N SER A 91 4.72 -6.82 -19.55
CA SER A 91 5.12 -7.88 -20.47
C SER A 91 5.42 -9.15 -19.67
N GLY A 92 4.52 -10.13 -19.76
CA GLY A 92 4.81 -11.52 -19.41
C GLY A 92 3.96 -12.11 -18.29
N ALA A 93 2.70 -12.43 -18.58
CA ALA A 93 2.04 -13.59 -17.97
C ALA A 93 1.98 -14.69 -19.06
N PRO A 94 2.45 -15.91 -18.80
CA PRO A 94 2.34 -16.99 -19.77
C PRO A 94 0.88 -17.46 -19.85
N VAL A 95 0.49 -17.82 -21.06
CA VAL A 95 -0.76 -18.53 -21.41
C VAL A 95 -0.81 -19.88 -20.72
#